data_AF-A0A821Q2U9-F1
#
_entry.id   AF-A0A821Q2U9-F1
#
_cell.length_a   1.000
_cell.length_b   1.000
_cell.length_c   1.000
_cell.angle_alpha   90.00
_cell.angle_beta   90.00
_cell.angle_gamma   90.00
#
_symmetry.space_group_name_H-M   'P 1'
#
loop_
_entity.id
_entity.type
_entity.pdbx_description
1 polymer ?
#
loop_
_entity_poly.entity_id
_entity_poly.type
_entity_poly.pdbx_seq_one_letter_code
_entity_poly.pdbx_strand_id
1 'polypeptide(L)'
;MHPTLIFLLVVSIVGSAQSQTWAGTYTADPSCNTAKCCCFSGQIVVIKTPPNTYGLTSKVAGMCFMFTSISGSTTLTGYTGSLTMSGVPIYLQLSPDSRNITATSPLSSTCIARATKV
;
A
#
# COMPACT_ATOMS: atom_id res chain seq x y z
N MET A 1 45.18 -7.12 44.57
CA MET A 1 43.90 -6.41 44.35
C MET A 1 43.66 -6.40 42.84
N HIS A 2 42.71 -7.20 42.35
CA HIS A 2 42.45 -7.35 40.92
C HIS A 2 41.23 -6.48 40.53
N PRO A 3 41.32 -5.57 39.56
CA PRO A 3 40.18 -4.80 39.10
C PRO A 3 39.27 -5.69 38.23
N THR A 4 38.01 -5.82 38.63
CA THR A 4 36.97 -6.52 37.85
C THR A 4 36.43 -5.56 36.80
N LEU A 5 36.67 -5.88 35.53
CA LEU A 5 36.33 -5.07 34.38
C LEU A 5 34.89 -5.41 33.93
N ILE A 6 33.94 -4.52 34.25
CA ILE A 6 32.53 -4.67 33.87
C ILE A 6 32.39 -4.30 32.38
N PHE A 7 32.20 -5.30 31.53
CA PHE A 7 31.83 -5.11 30.13
C PHE A 7 30.33 -4.76 30.04
N LEU A 8 30.03 -3.48 29.81
CA LEU A 8 28.69 -3.01 29.43
C LEU A 8 28.40 -3.44 27.99
N LEU A 9 27.66 -4.52 27.84
CA LEU A 9 27.13 -4.98 26.55
C LEU A 9 25.98 -4.03 26.12
N VAL A 10 26.30 -3.00 25.34
CA VAL A 10 25.29 -2.15 24.70
C VAL A 10 24.67 -2.96 23.55
N VAL A 11 23.54 -3.61 23.81
CA VAL A 11 22.69 -4.20 22.77
C VAL A 11 22.04 -3.05 22.01
N SER A 12 22.72 -2.56 20.97
CA SER A 12 22.09 -1.72 19.96
C SER A 12 21.06 -2.57 19.25
N ILE A 13 19.80 -2.42 19.66
CA ILE A 13 18.64 -2.88 18.89
C ILE A 13 18.63 -2.03 17.63
N VAL A 14 19.42 -2.43 16.63
CA VAL A 14 19.34 -1.89 15.28
C VAL A 14 18.00 -2.39 14.75
N GLY A 15 16.93 -1.66 15.10
CA GLY A 15 15.62 -1.86 14.52
C GLY A 15 15.82 -1.84 13.02
N SER A 16 15.67 -2.99 12.39
CA SER A 16 15.88 -3.14 10.97
C SER A 16 14.93 -2.17 10.30
N ALA A 17 15.45 -1.07 9.74
CA ALA A 17 14.66 -0.18 8.92
C ALA A 17 14.29 -0.97 7.67
N GLN A 18 13.18 -1.72 7.76
CA GLN A 18 12.68 -2.51 6.65
C GLN A 18 12.34 -1.52 5.55
N SER A 19 13.09 -1.56 4.45
CA SER A 19 12.85 -0.70 3.31
C SER A 19 11.50 -1.09 2.71
N GLN A 20 10.55 -0.17 2.72
CA GLN A 20 9.22 -0.40 2.16
C GLN A 20 9.32 -0.74 0.68
N THR A 21 8.72 -1.85 0.26
CA THR A 21 8.78 -2.32 -1.13
C THR A 21 7.39 -2.31 -1.75
N TRP A 22 7.02 -1.16 -2.31
CA TRP A 22 5.75 -0.97 -3.01
C TRP A 22 5.68 -1.63 -4.38
N ALA A 23 6.79 -1.67 -5.12
CA ALA A 23 6.77 -2.23 -6.46
C ALA A 23 6.53 -3.75 -6.42
N GLY A 24 5.68 -4.24 -7.31
CA GLY A 24 5.31 -5.65 -7.43
C GLY A 24 3.87 -5.84 -7.89
N THR A 25 3.45 -7.10 -7.89
CA THR A 25 2.10 -7.50 -8.25
C THR A 25 1.33 -7.90 -6.99
N TYR A 26 0.08 -7.46 -6.89
CA TYR A 26 -0.80 -7.73 -5.78
C TYR A 26 -2.10 -8.35 -6.28
N THR A 27 -2.65 -9.30 -5.54
CA THR A 27 -3.96 -9.88 -5.79
C THR A 27 -5.00 -9.14 -4.95
N ALA A 28 -6.07 -8.68 -5.59
CA ALA A 28 -7.18 -8.03 -4.90
C ALA A 28 -7.84 -8.97 -3.88
N ASP A 29 -8.14 -8.45 -2.69
CA ASP A 29 -8.88 -9.16 -1.67
C ASP A 29 -10.38 -9.22 -2.05
N PRO A 30 -11.00 -10.40 -2.04
CA PRO A 30 -12.41 -10.55 -2.41
C PRO A 30 -13.39 -10.02 -1.36
N SER A 31 -12.94 -9.61 -0.17
CA SER A 31 -13.82 -9.16 0.93
C SER A 31 -14.47 -7.81 0.67
N CYS A 32 -14.08 -7.09 -0.37
CA CYS A 32 -14.66 -5.78 -0.69
C CYS A 32 -16.08 -5.92 -1.27
N ASN A 33 -17.03 -5.17 -0.70
CA ASN A 33 -18.43 -5.24 -1.10
C ASN A 33 -18.67 -4.49 -2.42
N THR A 34 -18.62 -5.21 -3.55
CA THR A 34 -18.82 -4.66 -4.90
C THR A 34 -20.22 -4.09 -5.13
N ALA A 35 -21.23 -4.46 -4.33
CA ALA A 35 -22.57 -3.90 -4.45
C ALA A 35 -22.67 -2.46 -3.94
N LYS A 36 -21.73 -2.02 -3.09
CA LYS A 36 -21.71 -0.67 -2.49
C LYS A 36 -20.45 0.12 -2.82
N CYS A 37 -19.37 -0.57 -3.18
CA CYS A 37 -18.04 0.02 -3.30
C CYS A 37 -17.40 -0.27 -4.64
N CYS A 38 -16.47 0.60 -5.02
CA CYS A 38 -15.54 0.32 -6.09
C CYS A 38 -14.35 -0.46 -5.53
N CYS A 39 -14.28 -1.74 -5.87
CA CYS A 39 -13.30 -2.68 -5.35
C CYS A 39 -12.23 -2.97 -6.39
N PHE A 40 -10.99 -3.20 -5.97
CA PHE A 40 -10.01 -3.81 -6.86
C PHE A 40 -10.50 -5.19 -7.32
N SER A 41 -10.18 -5.55 -8.56
CA SER A 41 -10.46 -6.88 -9.09
C SER A 41 -9.23 -7.42 -9.82
N GLY A 42 -8.97 -8.72 -9.68
CA GLY A 42 -7.84 -9.38 -10.32
C GLY A 42 -6.48 -8.93 -9.76
N GLN A 43 -5.52 -8.68 -10.68
CA GLN A 43 -4.16 -8.28 -10.34
C GLN A 43 -4.00 -6.75 -10.39
N ILE A 44 -3.30 -6.24 -9.39
CA ILE A 44 -2.85 -4.86 -9.27
C ILE A 44 -1.35 -4.86 -9.50
N VAL A 45 -0.87 -4.02 -10.40
CA VAL A 45 0.55 -3.89 -10.70
C VAL A 45 1.00 -2.53 -10.21
N VAL A 46 2.03 -2.53 -9.37
CA VAL A 46 2.69 -1.33 -8.87
C VAL A 46 4.10 -1.29 -9.45
N ILE A 47 4.39 -0.28 -10.25
CA ILE A 47 5.70 -0.04 -10.87
C ILE A 47 6.35 1.19 -10.26
N LYS A 48 7.64 1.11 -9.93
CA LYS A 48 8.40 2.29 -9.52
C LYS A 48 8.81 3.08 -10.77
N THR A 49 8.46 4.36 -10.80
CA THR A 49 8.91 5.32 -11.81
C THR A 49 9.87 6.34 -11.18
N PRO A 50 10.98 6.69 -11.85
CA PRO A 50 11.93 7.67 -11.31
C PRO A 50 11.29 9.06 -11.11
N PRO A 51 11.72 9.85 -10.10
CA PRO A 51 12.72 9.54 -9.06
C PRO A 51 12.13 8.89 -7.78
N ASN A 52 10.83 9.02 -7.49
CA ASN A 52 10.17 8.31 -6.36
C ASN A 52 8.65 8.22 -6.56
N THR A 53 8.24 8.09 -7.81
CA THR A 53 6.84 7.97 -8.19
C THR A 53 6.52 6.49 -8.34
N TYR A 54 5.28 6.12 -8.09
CA TYR A 54 4.81 4.76 -8.30
C TYR A 54 3.58 4.82 -9.19
N GLY A 55 3.62 4.10 -10.30
CA GLY A 55 2.46 3.84 -11.14
C GLY A 55 1.69 2.65 -10.56
N LEU A 56 0.40 2.82 -10.32
CA LEU A 56 -0.51 1.75 -9.96
C LEU A 56 -1.49 1.54 -11.10
N THR A 57 -1.62 0.30 -11.56
CA THR A 57 -2.62 -0.11 -12.53
C THR A 57 -3.39 -1.29 -11.98
N SER A 58 -4.72 -1.24 -12.02
CA SER A 58 -5.58 -2.31 -11.53
C SER A 58 -6.90 -2.35 -12.29
N LYS A 59 -7.54 -3.52 -12.33
CA LYS A 59 -8.96 -3.60 -12.69
C LYS A 59 -9.81 -3.29 -11.47
N VAL A 60 -11.01 -2.78 -11.70
CA VAL A 60 -11.97 -2.53 -10.64
C VAL A 60 -13.32 -3.16 -10.97
N ALA A 61 -14.09 -3.44 -9.92
CA ALA A 61 -15.43 -4.01 -10.02
C ALA A 61 -16.36 -3.39 -8.97
N GLY A 62 -17.66 -3.40 -9.25
CA GLY A 62 -18.69 -2.87 -8.36
C GLY A 62 -19.15 -1.47 -8.74
N MET A 63 -19.47 -0.65 -7.74
CA MET A 63 -19.94 0.74 -7.91
C MET A 63 -18.78 1.70 -8.26
N CYS A 64 -18.20 1.49 -9.44
CA CYS A 64 -17.07 2.25 -9.96
C CYS A 64 -17.46 3.30 -11.02
N PHE A 65 -18.70 3.81 -11.04
CA PHE A 65 -19.13 4.86 -12.00
C PHE A 65 -18.73 4.58 -13.47
N MET A 66 -18.93 3.34 -13.92
CA MET A 66 -18.55 2.81 -15.27
C MET A 66 -17.05 2.59 -15.54
N PHE A 67 -16.16 2.85 -14.58
CA PHE A 67 -14.75 2.49 -14.71
C PHE A 67 -14.57 0.98 -14.54
N THR A 68 -13.81 0.37 -15.45
CA THR A 68 -13.39 -1.04 -15.39
C THR A 68 -11.94 -1.21 -14.93
N SER A 69 -11.19 -0.12 -14.93
CA SER A 69 -9.79 -0.08 -14.55
C SER A 69 -9.42 1.27 -13.97
N ILE A 70 -8.39 1.25 -13.15
CA ILE A 70 -7.76 2.42 -12.57
C ILE A 70 -6.28 2.40 -12.95
N SER A 71 -5.79 3.56 -13.31
CA SER A 71 -4.37 3.78 -13.56
C SER A 71 -4.03 5.16 -13.06
N GLY A 72 -2.97 5.27 -12.28
CA GLY A 72 -2.51 6.55 -11.77
C GLY A 72 -1.08 6.47 -11.28
N SER A 73 -0.47 7.62 -11.08
CA SER A 73 0.84 7.73 -10.48
C SER A 73 0.75 8.57 -9.22
N THR A 74 1.55 8.21 -8.23
CA THR A 74 1.63 8.96 -6.98
C THR A 74 3.04 8.91 -6.41
N THR A 75 3.40 9.97 -5.69
CA THR A 75 4.62 9.98 -4.88
C THR A 75 4.28 9.33 -3.54
N LEU A 76 4.93 8.20 -3.25
CA LEU A 76 4.71 7.47 -1.99
C LEU A 76 5.70 7.97 -0.94
N THR A 77 5.18 8.35 0.23
CA THR A 77 5.96 8.81 1.39
C THR A 77 5.89 7.74 2.46
N GLY A 78 6.98 6.96 2.58
CA GLY A 78 7.01 5.81 3.49
C GLY A 78 5.92 4.79 3.12
N TYR A 79 5.01 4.53 4.05
CA TYR A 79 3.93 3.54 3.92
C TYR A 79 2.62 4.11 3.40
N THR A 80 2.58 5.38 2.98
CA THR A 80 1.33 6.03 2.53
C THR A 80 1.48 6.73 1.18
N GLY A 81 0.35 6.92 0.50
CA GLY A 81 0.24 7.71 -0.72
C GLY A 81 -1.20 8.06 -1.05
N SER A 82 -1.41 8.77 -2.16
CA SER A 82 -2.77 9.05 -2.65
C SER A 82 -2.84 9.13 -4.16
N LEU A 83 -3.89 8.58 -4.74
CA LEU A 83 -4.17 8.64 -6.18
C LEU A 83 -5.48 9.39 -6.39
N THR A 84 -5.58 10.21 -7.42
CA THR A 84 -6.87 10.85 -7.74
C THR A 84 -7.61 10.03 -8.80
N MET A 85 -8.83 9.61 -8.49
CA MET A 85 -9.74 8.96 -9.41
C MET A 85 -10.96 9.86 -9.64
N SER A 86 -11.12 10.37 -10.86
CA SER A 86 -12.28 11.21 -11.23
C SER A 86 -12.50 12.40 -10.29
N GLY A 87 -11.40 13.03 -9.86
CA GLY A 87 -11.42 14.15 -8.92
C GLY A 87 -11.51 13.77 -7.43
N VAL A 88 -11.65 12.48 -7.11
CA VAL A 88 -11.72 11.97 -5.73
C VAL A 88 -10.36 11.40 -5.33
N PRO A 89 -9.73 11.86 -4.23
CA PRO A 89 -8.49 11.27 -3.75
C PRO A 89 -8.78 9.91 -3.10
N ILE A 90 -8.01 8.89 -3.47
CA ILE A 90 -7.98 7.56 -2.88
C ILE A 90 -6.68 7.44 -2.11
N TYR A 91 -6.76 7.21 -0.80
CA TYR A 91 -5.61 7.05 0.07
C TYR A 91 -5.11 5.61 0.01
N LEU A 92 -3.82 5.45 -0.23
CA LEU A 92 -3.13 4.17 -0.24
C LEU A 92 -2.29 4.02 1.03
N GLN A 93 -2.30 2.84 1.60
CA GLN A 93 -1.45 2.45 2.72
C GLN A 93 -0.85 1.07 2.47
N LEU A 94 0.47 0.98 2.56
CA LEU A 94 1.22 -0.28 2.54
C LEU A 94 1.42 -0.77 3.98
N SER A 95 1.29 -2.07 4.21
CA SER A 95 1.60 -2.65 5.51
C SER A 95 3.11 -2.57 5.81
N PRO A 96 3.53 -2.55 7.10
CA PRO A 96 4.95 -2.50 7.47
C PRO A 96 5.80 -3.60 6.85
N ASP A 97 5.21 -4.79 6.70
CA ASP A 97 5.82 -5.97 6.07
C ASP A 97 5.83 -5.92 4.52
N SER A 98 5.33 -4.84 3.92
CA SER A 98 5.27 -4.61 2.46
C SER A 98 4.44 -5.65 1.67
N ARG A 99 3.56 -6.43 2.32
CA ARG A 99 2.69 -7.39 1.62
C ARG A 99 1.32 -6.82 1.28
N ASN A 100 0.74 -5.97 2.11
CA ASN A 100 -0.66 -5.60 1.95
C ASN A 100 -0.81 -4.14 1.55
N ILE A 101 -1.58 -3.86 0.50
CA ILE A 101 -2.01 -2.51 0.14
C ILE A 101 -3.47 -2.36 0.52
N THR A 102 -3.79 -1.27 1.20
CA THR A 102 -5.15 -0.84 1.50
C THR A 102 -5.43 0.47 0.78
N ALA A 103 -6.56 0.55 0.10
CA ALA A 103 -7.06 1.75 -0.56
C ALA A 103 -8.37 2.18 0.08
N THR A 104 -8.45 3.44 0.50
CA THR A 104 -9.63 4.01 1.17
C THR A 104 -10.09 5.28 0.47
N SER A 105 -11.39 5.41 0.25
CA SER A 105 -12.00 6.63 -0.29
C SER A 105 -12.56 7.51 0.84
N PRO A 106 -12.37 8.84 0.81
CA PRO A 106 -13.00 9.75 1.77
C PRO A 106 -14.52 9.81 1.59
N LEU A 107 -15.04 9.42 0.41
CA LEU A 107 -16.48 9.41 0.14
C LEU A 107 -17.21 8.33 0.93
N SER A 108 -16.51 7.28 1.36
CA SER A 108 -17.07 6.23 2.18
C SER A 108 -15.99 5.49 2.95
N SER A 109 -15.97 5.68 4.26
CA SER A 109 -15.10 4.94 5.19
C SER A 109 -15.37 3.43 5.19
N THR A 110 -16.52 3.01 4.66
CA THR A 110 -16.88 1.59 4.51
C THR A 110 -16.30 0.95 3.25
N CYS A 111 -15.84 1.76 2.30
CA CYS A 111 -15.25 1.28 1.05
C CYS A 111 -13.74 1.18 1.17
N ILE A 112 -13.30 0.04 1.71
CA ILE A 112 -11.91 -0.33 1.86
C ILE A 112 -11.62 -1.43 0.85
N ALA A 113 -10.77 -1.14 -0.14
CA ALA A 113 -10.23 -2.15 -1.03
C ALA A 113 -8.86 -2.60 -0.51
N ARG A 114 -8.61 -3.92 -0.50
CA ARG A 114 -7.35 -4.49 -0.05
C ARG A 114 -6.72 -5.34 -1.14
N ALA A 115 -5.41 -5.51 -1.07
CA ALA A 115 -4.68 -6.40 -1.95
C ALA A 115 -3.41 -6.94 -1.29
N THR A 116 -3.05 -8.16 -1.64
CA THR A 116 -1.89 -8.87 -1.05
C THR A 116 -0.86 -9.17 -2.12
N LYS A 117 0.40 -8.91 -1.83
CA LYS A 117 1.53 -9.12 -2.73
C LYS A 117 1.72 -10.61 -3.04
N VAL A 118 1.88 -10.92 -4.32
CA VAL A 118 2.19 -12.26 -4.84
C VAL A 118 3.67 -12.57 -4.68
#